data_AF-A0A8D8F7S4-F1
#
_entry.id   AF-A0A8D8F7S4-F1
#
_cell.length_a   1.000
_cell.length_b   1.000
_cell.length_c   1.000
_cell.angle_alpha   90.00
_cell.angle_beta   90.00
_cell.angle_gamma   90.00
#
_symmetry.space_group_name_H-M   'P 1'
#
loop_
_entity.id
_entity.type
_entity.pdbx_description
1 polymer ?
#
loop_
_entity_poly.entity_id
_entity_poly.type
_entity_poly.pdbx_seq_one_letter_code
_entity_poly.pdbx_strand_id
1 'polypeptide(L)'
;VQPACINQEEDVTGQFGVAVGWGFTEDDDVSATLKAARMPVVSTTTCLEHDRDTFGQTLDSSLFCAGYTNGTTVCNGDSGGGLHVKRGDTWYVVGITSFTAVRDTNRYVCRTDSYAAFTNVATFAPWIQSIAE
;
A
#
# COMPACT_ATOMS: atom_id res chain seq x y z
N VAL A 1 6.18 -2.93 -22.31
CA VAL A 1 5.07 -2.45 -21.46
C VAL A 1 4.00 -3.51 -21.46
N GLN A 2 3.65 -4.06 -20.30
CA GLN A 2 2.65 -5.13 -20.13
C GLN A 2 1.82 -4.83 -18.86
N PRO A 3 0.52 -5.17 -18.83
CA PRO A 3 -0.31 -4.95 -17.65
C PRO A 3 0.03 -5.96 -16.54
N ALA A 4 -0.26 -5.58 -15.29
CA ALA A 4 -0.33 -6.52 -14.18
C ALA A 4 -1.69 -7.25 -14.17
N CYS A 5 -1.75 -8.42 -13.55
CA CYS A 5 -3.01 -9.13 -13.36
C CYS A 5 -3.81 -8.55 -12.19
N ILE A 6 -5.14 -8.57 -12.29
CA ILE A 6 -6.03 -8.13 -11.22
C ILE A 6 -6.17 -9.24 -10.18
N ASN A 7 -5.96 -8.92 -8.90
CA ASN A 7 -6.21 -9.86 -7.82
C ASN A 7 -7.72 -10.07 -7.57
N GLN A 8 -8.09 -11.32 -7.25
CA GLN A 8 -9.46 -11.71 -6.90
C GLN A 8 -9.58 -12.25 -5.47
N GLU A 9 -8.45 -12.46 -4.76
CA GLU A 9 -8.45 -12.95 -3.38
C GLU A 9 -8.63 -11.79 -2.41
N GLU A 10 -9.70 -11.77 -1.62
CA GLU A 10 -9.98 -10.67 -0.67
C GLU A 10 -8.96 -10.60 0.48
N ASP A 11 -8.60 -11.75 1.06
CA ASP A 11 -7.63 -11.80 2.15
C ASP A 11 -6.22 -12.07 1.64
N VAL A 12 -5.39 -11.03 1.72
CA VAL A 12 -3.96 -11.08 1.38
C VAL A 12 -3.06 -10.98 2.62
N THR A 13 -3.61 -11.11 3.82
CA THR A 13 -2.88 -11.01 5.09
C THR A 13 -1.75 -12.05 5.15
N GLY A 14 -0.57 -11.62 5.60
CA GLY A 14 0.62 -12.45 5.69
C GLY A 14 1.38 -12.65 4.36
N GLN A 15 0.82 -12.22 3.23
CA GLN A 15 1.56 -12.17 1.97
C GLN A 15 2.55 -11.00 1.97
N PHE A 16 3.62 -11.12 1.17
CA PHE A 16 4.57 -10.04 0.95
C PHE A 16 4.28 -9.35 -0.38
N GLY A 17 3.95 -8.06 -0.32
CA GLY A 17 3.76 -7.20 -1.47
C GLY A 17 5.01 -6.39 -1.80
N VAL A 18 5.08 -5.91 -3.05
CA VAL A 18 6.10 -4.98 -3.53
C VAL A 18 5.39 -3.72 -4.03
N ALA A 19 5.59 -2.62 -3.31
CA ALA A 19 5.18 -1.30 -3.76
C ALA A 19 6.30 -0.70 -4.62
N VAL A 20 5.94 -0.02 -5.71
CA VAL A 20 6.90 0.64 -6.59
C VAL A 20 6.44 2.07 -6.86
N GLY A 21 7.39 3.00 -6.88
CA GLY A 21 7.07 4.42 -7.06
C GLY A 21 8.28 5.33 -7.15
N TRP A 22 7.98 6.62 -7.39
CA TRP A 22 8.94 7.72 -7.46
C TRP A 22 8.70 8.75 -6.35
N GLY A 23 7.91 8.39 -5.33
CA GLY A 23 7.64 9.27 -4.21
C GLY A 23 8.89 9.62 -3.40
N PHE A 24 8.64 10.25 -2.26
CA PHE A 24 9.68 10.66 -1.34
C PHE A 24 10.45 9.44 -0.82
N THR A 25 11.77 9.58 -0.81
CA THR A 25 12.72 8.59 -0.27
C THR A 25 12.96 8.83 1.22
N GLU A 26 13.85 8.03 1.82
CA GLU A 26 14.32 8.20 3.20
C GLU A 26 14.93 9.58 3.47
N ASP A 27 15.39 10.29 2.44
CA ASP A 27 15.97 11.62 2.51
C ASP A 27 14.93 12.75 2.33
N ASP A 28 13.64 12.41 2.27
CA ASP A 28 12.51 13.33 1.99
C ASP A 28 12.54 14.01 0.60
N ASP A 29 13.30 13.44 -0.33
CA ASP A 29 13.40 13.89 -1.71
C ASP A 29 12.67 12.96 -2.68
N VAL A 30 12.06 13.55 -3.71
CA VAL A 30 11.43 12.82 -4.83
C VAL A 30 12.49 12.04 -5.58
N SER A 31 12.26 10.74 -5.79
CA SER A 31 13.21 9.91 -6.51
C SER A 31 13.20 10.17 -8.02
N ALA A 32 14.38 10.37 -8.63
CA ALA A 32 14.52 10.45 -10.10
C ALA A 32 14.41 9.08 -10.80
N THR A 33 14.53 7.98 -10.05
CA THR A 33 14.51 6.60 -10.56
C THR A 33 13.45 5.78 -9.83
N LEU A 34 12.84 4.81 -10.50
CA LEU A 34 11.84 3.96 -9.86
C LEU A 34 12.45 3.20 -8.68
N LYS A 35 11.80 3.26 -7.52
CA LYS A 35 12.16 2.50 -6.32
C LYS A 35 11.15 1.38 -6.08
N ALA A 36 11.54 0.42 -5.25
CA ALA A 36 10.71 -0.70 -4.85
C ALA A 36 10.89 -0.98 -3.36
N ALA A 37 9.77 -1.18 -2.65
CA ALA A 37 9.73 -1.56 -1.24
C ALA A 37 8.94 -2.85 -1.08
N ARG A 38 9.60 -3.90 -0.57
CA ARG A 38 8.94 -5.18 -0.25
C ARG A 38 8.48 -5.15 1.19
N MET A 39 7.20 -5.41 1.45
CA MET A 39 6.61 -5.32 2.80
C MET A 39 5.51 -6.37 3.02
N PRO A 40 5.29 -6.83 4.27
CA PRO A 40 4.21 -7.75 4.59
C PRO A 40 2.86 -7.02 4.65
N VAL A 41 1.81 -7.71 4.24
CA VAL A 41 0.43 -7.33 4.59
C VAL A 41 0.16 -7.76 6.02
N VAL A 42 -0.34 -6.84 6.84
CA VAL A 42 -0.64 -7.05 8.26
C VAL A 42 -2.14 -7.02 8.50
N SER A 43 -2.57 -7.64 9.60
CA SER A 43 -3.99 -7.66 9.96
C SER A 43 -4.50 -6.25 10.30
N THR A 44 -5.79 -6.00 10.08
CA THR A 44 -6.46 -4.75 10.47
C THR A 44 -6.28 -4.47 11.97
N THR A 45 -6.36 -5.51 12.82
CA THR A 45 -6.11 -5.39 14.27
C THR A 45 -4.71 -4.87 14.56
N THR A 46 -3.67 -5.44 13.93
CA THR A 46 -2.28 -4.98 14.08
C THR A 46 -2.14 -3.49 13.71
N CYS A 47 -2.83 -3.06 12.66
CA CYS A 47 -2.80 -1.68 12.20
C CYS A 47 -3.47 -0.72 13.20
N LEU A 48 -4.65 -1.10 13.71
CA LEU A 48 -5.41 -0.33 14.68
C LEU A 48 -4.74 -0.26 16.05
N GLU A 49 -4.09 -1.34 16.50
CA GLU A 49 -3.32 -1.38 17.74
C GLU A 49 -2.06 -0.50 17.65
N HIS A 50 -1.46 -0.36 16.46
CA HIS A 50 -0.29 0.49 16.23
C HIS A 50 -0.62 1.98 16.25
N ASP A 51 -1.68 2.39 15.53
CA ASP A 51 -2.08 3.80 15.43
C ASP A 51 -3.58 3.95 15.18
N ARG A 52 -4.36 3.87 16.26
CA ARG A 52 -5.82 3.95 16.19
C ARG A 52 -6.30 5.33 15.72
N ASP A 53 -5.54 6.39 15.94
CA ASP A 53 -5.92 7.75 15.58
C ASP A 53 -5.84 7.95 14.07
N THR A 54 -4.80 7.41 13.42
CA THR A 54 -4.64 7.43 11.96
C THR A 54 -5.61 6.47 11.28
N PHE A 55 -5.69 5.23 11.77
CA PHE A 55 -6.38 4.16 11.03
C PHE A 55 -7.84 3.97 11.43
N GLY A 56 -8.21 4.28 12.67
CA GLY A 56 -9.51 3.90 13.25
C GLY A 56 -10.73 4.59 12.66
N GLN A 57 -10.55 5.74 11.99
CA GLN A 57 -11.66 6.46 11.34
C GLN A 57 -11.83 6.11 9.86
N THR A 58 -10.79 5.54 9.24
CA THR A 58 -10.74 5.38 7.77
C THR A 58 -10.66 3.93 7.33
N LEU A 59 -10.05 3.04 8.13
CA LEU A 59 -10.02 1.62 7.78
C LEU A 59 -11.44 1.02 7.81
N ASP A 60 -11.80 0.42 6.69
CA ASP A 60 -12.99 -0.42 6.51
C ASP A 60 -12.60 -1.71 5.77
N SER A 61 -13.58 -2.52 5.37
CA SER A 61 -13.32 -3.78 4.66
C SER A 61 -12.76 -3.61 3.24
N SER A 62 -12.76 -2.39 2.70
CA SER A 62 -12.19 -2.06 1.39
C SER A 62 -10.72 -1.66 1.46
N LEU A 63 -10.14 -1.64 2.66
CA LEU A 63 -8.75 -1.27 2.92
C LEU A 63 -8.04 -2.39 3.70
N PHE A 64 -6.74 -2.50 3.49
CA PHE A 64 -5.86 -3.31 4.32
C PHE A 64 -4.56 -2.57 4.58
N CYS A 65 -3.79 -3.03 5.56
CA CYS A 65 -2.50 -2.44 5.87
C CYS A 65 -1.33 -3.29 5.38
N ALA A 66 -0.27 -2.65 4.94
CA ALA A 66 1.01 -3.28 4.69
C ALA A 66 2.16 -2.36 5.10
N GLY A 67 3.30 -2.94 5.42
CA GLY A 67 4.47 -2.16 5.82
C GLY A 67 5.28 -2.84 6.91
N TYR A 68 6.40 -2.22 7.20
CA TYR A 68 7.13 -2.43 8.43
C TYR A 68 7.11 -1.13 9.24
N THR A 69 7.45 -1.21 10.51
CA THR A 69 7.66 -0.05 11.38
C THR A 69 9.16 0.30 11.48
N ASN A 70 9.95 -0.04 10.45
CA ASN A 70 11.42 0.03 10.46
C ASN A 70 12.00 0.98 9.41
N GLY A 71 11.19 1.86 8.82
CA GLY A 71 11.61 2.76 7.74
C GLY A 71 11.13 2.34 6.35
N THR A 72 10.79 1.08 6.14
CA THR A 72 10.36 0.57 4.83
C THR A 72 8.85 0.78 4.64
N THR A 73 8.48 1.82 3.87
CA THR A 73 7.09 2.16 3.58
C THR A 73 6.94 2.87 2.23
N VAL A 74 5.72 3.22 1.87
CA VAL A 74 5.36 4.14 0.78
C VAL A 74 5.29 5.57 1.32
N CYS A 75 5.50 6.57 0.46
CA CYS A 75 5.48 7.96 0.88
C CYS A 75 4.74 8.88 -0.10
N ASN A 76 4.76 10.18 0.18
CA ASN A 76 4.21 11.22 -0.67
C ASN A 76 4.67 11.03 -2.13
N GLY A 77 3.72 10.98 -3.07
CA GLY A 77 3.99 10.71 -4.48
C GLY A 77 3.82 9.25 -4.92
N ASP A 78 3.71 8.30 -3.98
CA ASP A 78 3.40 6.90 -4.29
C ASP A 78 1.89 6.61 -4.33
N SER A 79 1.05 7.57 -3.93
CA SER A 79 -0.42 7.46 -3.96
C SER A 79 -0.93 7.04 -5.34
N GLY A 80 -1.81 6.03 -5.37
CA GLY A 80 -2.31 5.41 -6.60
C GLY A 80 -1.39 4.32 -7.19
N GLY A 81 -0.14 4.21 -6.71
CA GLY A 81 0.77 3.14 -7.10
C GLY A 81 0.35 1.77 -6.55
N GLY A 82 0.58 0.70 -7.32
CA GLY A 82 0.18 -0.65 -6.95
C GLY A 82 1.11 -1.32 -5.93
N LEU A 83 0.51 -2.06 -5.00
CA LEU A 83 1.17 -3.10 -4.22
C LEU A 83 0.99 -4.43 -4.95
N HIS A 84 2.11 -5.06 -5.32
CA HIS A 84 2.09 -6.24 -6.18
C HIS A 84 2.55 -7.50 -5.44
N VAL A 85 1.85 -8.61 -5.63
CA VAL A 85 2.28 -9.93 -5.16
C VAL A 85 2.61 -10.81 -6.35
N LYS A 86 3.74 -11.52 -6.27
CA LYS A 86 4.12 -12.50 -7.29
C LYS A 86 3.59 -13.89 -6.92
N ARG A 87 2.80 -14.49 -7.79
CA ARG A 87 2.30 -15.88 -7.68
C ARG A 87 2.80 -16.66 -8.89
N GLY A 88 3.69 -17.63 -8.67
CA GLY A 88 4.43 -18.27 -9.76
C GLY A 88 5.28 -17.24 -10.51
N ASP A 89 5.07 -17.12 -11.82
CA ASP A 89 5.74 -16.13 -12.69
C ASP A 89 4.90 -14.87 -12.97
N THR A 90 3.71 -14.77 -12.37
CA THR A 90 2.75 -13.70 -12.65
C THR A 90 2.65 -12.71 -11.49
N TRP A 91 2.59 -11.42 -11.81
CA TRP A 91 2.38 -10.35 -10.85
C TRP A 91 0.92 -9.93 -10.79
N TYR A 92 0.38 -9.89 -9.59
CA TYR A 92 -0.98 -9.44 -9.31
C TYR A 92 -0.93 -8.13 -8.55
N VAL A 93 -1.70 -7.13 -8.99
CA VAL A 93 -1.95 -5.94 -8.18
C VAL A 93 -3.00 -6.30 -7.11
N VAL A 94 -2.56 -6.32 -5.85
CA VAL A 94 -3.41 -6.70 -4.71
C VAL A 94 -3.94 -5.48 -3.98
N GLY A 95 -3.19 -4.38 -3.99
CA GLY A 95 -3.56 -3.14 -3.34
C GLY A 95 -3.20 -1.91 -4.15
N ILE A 96 -3.87 -0.80 -3.88
CA ILE A 96 -3.52 0.53 -4.40
C ILE A 96 -3.12 1.41 -3.22
N THR A 97 -1.97 2.06 -3.30
CA THR A 97 -1.44 2.94 -2.25
C THR A 97 -2.43 4.07 -1.97
N SER A 98 -2.94 4.13 -0.74
CA SER A 98 -3.98 5.08 -0.35
C SER A 98 -3.42 6.16 0.58
N PHE A 99 -3.16 5.83 1.84
CA PHE A 99 -2.69 6.80 2.84
C PHE A 99 -1.70 6.20 3.84
N THR A 100 -0.98 7.09 4.52
CA THR A 100 -0.04 6.78 5.60
C THR A 100 -0.30 7.72 6.78
N ALA A 101 0.20 7.37 7.96
CA ALA A 101 0.32 8.33 9.05
C ALA A 101 1.27 9.46 8.62
N VAL A 102 1.05 10.66 9.17
CA VAL A 102 1.88 11.84 8.90
C VAL A 102 2.82 12.05 10.08
N ARG A 103 4.04 12.53 9.81
CA ARG A 103 5.00 12.89 10.87
C ARG A 103 4.45 14.04 11.71
N ASP A 104 4.71 14.02 13.01
CA ASP A 104 4.43 15.15 13.92
C ASP A 104 5.46 16.28 13.71
N THR A 105 5.38 16.89 12.54
CA THR A 105 6.19 18.03 12.12
C THR A 105 5.30 19.03 11.40
N ASN A 106 5.78 20.25 11.20
CA ASN A 106 5.05 21.25 10.40
C ASN A 106 5.08 20.95 8.88
N ARG A 107 5.32 19.69 8.49
CA ARG A 107 5.38 19.21 7.11
C ARG A 107 4.51 17.96 6.98
N TYR A 108 3.67 17.94 5.95
CA TYR A 108 2.80 16.81 5.64
C TYR A 108 3.57 15.71 4.90
N VAL A 109 4.45 15.01 5.63
CA VAL A 109 5.30 13.93 5.10
C VAL A 109 4.94 12.61 5.79
N CYS A 110 4.94 11.52 5.03
CA CYS A 110 4.67 10.17 5.53
C CYS A 110 5.54 9.81 6.75
N ARG A 111 4.97 9.09 7.71
CA ARG A 111 5.69 8.54 8.86
C ARG A 111 6.28 7.17 8.50
N THR A 112 7.60 7.02 8.65
CA THR A 112 8.33 5.82 8.19
C THR A 112 8.38 4.69 9.22
N ASP A 113 7.94 4.96 10.46
CA ASP A 113 7.78 3.99 11.55
C ASP A 113 6.33 3.49 11.69
N SER A 114 5.52 3.66 10.66
CA SER A 114 4.11 3.29 10.61
C SER A 114 3.78 2.40 9.43
N TYR A 115 2.66 1.69 9.53
CA TYR A 115 2.08 0.99 8.39
C TYR A 115 1.50 1.99 7.37
N ALA A 116 1.24 1.48 6.17
CA ALA A 116 0.51 2.18 5.13
C ALA A 116 -0.79 1.44 4.82
N ALA A 117 -1.85 2.20 4.51
CA ALA A 117 -3.13 1.66 4.10
C ALA A 117 -3.21 1.60 2.56
N PHE A 118 -3.72 0.48 2.07
CA PHE A 118 -3.91 0.19 0.66
C PHE A 118 -5.37 -0.16 0.40
N THR A 119 -5.93 0.37 -0.69
CA THR A 119 -7.24 -0.05 -1.19
C THR A 119 -7.15 -1.49 -1.67
N ASN A 120 -8.03 -2.36 -1.17
CA ASN A 120 -8.10 -3.76 -1.56
C ASN A 120 -8.65 -3.89 -2.98
N VAL A 121 -7.81 -4.31 -3.93
CA VAL A 121 -8.21 -4.43 -5.34
C VAL A 121 -9.33 -5.45 -5.52
N ALA A 122 -9.32 -6.55 -4.74
CA ALA A 122 -10.32 -7.60 -4.87
C ALA A 122 -11.74 -7.07 -4.57
N THR A 123 -11.88 -6.17 -3.60
CA THR A 123 -13.15 -5.53 -3.25
C THR A 123 -13.77 -4.77 -4.43
N PHE A 124 -12.95 -4.19 -5.30
CA PHE A 124 -13.39 -3.42 -6.45
C PHE A 124 -13.29 -4.19 -7.78
N ALA A 125 -12.82 -5.43 -7.78
CA ALA A 125 -12.62 -6.22 -8.99
C ALA A 125 -13.88 -6.35 -9.86
N PRO A 126 -15.10 -6.56 -9.31
CA PRO A 126 -16.32 -6.57 -10.13
C PRO A 126 -16.59 -5.24 -10.83
N TRP A 127 -16.36 -4.12 -10.15
CA TRP A 127 -16.50 -2.79 -10.74
C TRP A 127 -15.45 -2.54 -11.83
N ILE A 128 -14.19 -2.90 -11.58
CA ILE A 128 -13.11 -2.75 -12.57
C ILE A 128 -13.41 -3.56 -13.84
N GLN A 129 -13.90 -4.80 -13.70
CA GLN A 129 -14.29 -5.63 -14.83
C GLN A 129 -15.45 -5.00 -15.61
N SER A 130 -16.46 -4.45 -14.93
CA SER A 130 -17.63 -3.85 -15.58
C SER A 130 -17.34 -2.62 -16.44
N ILE A 131 -16.18 -1.97 -16.25
CA ILE A 131 -15.77 -0.77 -17.01
C ILE A 131 -14.64 -1.05 -18.00
N ALA A 132 -13.96 -2.19 -17.88
CA ALA A 132 -12.82 -2.58 -18.72
C ALA A 132 -13.23 -3.49 -19.88
N GLU A 133 -14.47 -4.00 -19.87
CA GLU A 133 -15.15 -4.66 -20.98
C GLU A 133 -15.91 -3.65 -21.85
#